data_AF-A0A4S5C9H5-F1
#
_entry.id   AF-A0A4S5C9H5-F1
#
_cell.length_a   1.000
_cell.length_b   1.000
_cell.length_c   1.000
_cell.angle_alpha   90.00
_cell.angle_beta   90.00
_cell.angle_gamma   90.00
#
_symmetry.space_group_name_H-M   'P 1'
#
loop_
_entity.id
_entity.type
_entity.pdbx_description
1 polymer ?
#
loop_
_entity_poly.entity_id
_entity_poly.type
_entity_poly.pdbx_seq_one_letter_code
_entity_poly.pdbx_strand_id
1 'polypeptide(L)'
;MGRTLEDIISSESPEVVQRAQEIADEQLVRLSVTKLLANLGTGDVPTIDTDVLDGLLSLKKSVESHDCRLSLFVHMPDGTHHGVNI
;
A
#
# COMPACT_ATOMS: atom_id res chain seq x y z
N MET A 1 12.84 28.21 11.30
CA MET A 1 11.68 27.39 10.88
C MET A 1 12.25 26.14 10.21
N GLY A 2 11.69 24.97 10.49
CA GLY A 2 12.16 23.71 9.88
C GLY A 2 11.90 23.69 8.37
N ARG A 3 12.71 22.96 7.62
CA ARG A 3 12.46 22.72 6.18
C ARG A 3 11.17 21.90 6.04
N THR A 4 10.36 22.21 5.03
CA THR A 4 9.18 21.40 4.70
C THR A 4 9.60 20.12 3.97
N LEU A 5 8.68 19.15 3.85
CA LEU A 5 8.93 17.97 3.01
C LEU A 5 9.10 18.36 1.54
N GLU A 6 8.38 19.38 1.08
CA GLU A 6 8.48 19.90 -0.28
C GLU A 6 9.87 20.52 -0.55
N ASP A 7 10.39 21.28 0.41
CA ASP A 7 11.75 21.84 0.36
C ASP A 7 12.82 20.74 0.31
N ILE A 8 12.61 19.65 1.07
CA ILE A 8 13.54 18.51 1.10
C ILE A 8 13.50 17.78 -0.24
N ILE A 9 12.32 17.39 -0.73
CA ILE A 9 12.15 16.69 -2.01
C ILE A 9 12.73 17.49 -3.17
N SER A 10 12.54 18.82 -3.17
CA SER A 10 13.06 19.71 -4.22
C SER A 10 14.59 19.86 -4.21
N SER A 11 15.23 19.55 -3.08
CA SER A 11 16.69 19.62 -2.91
C SER A 11 17.38 18.28 -3.20
N GLU A 12 16.64 17.18 -3.28
CA GLU A 12 17.17 15.84 -3.50
C GLU A 12 17.26 15.49 -5.00
N SER A 13 18.06 14.47 -5.31
CA SER A 13 18.17 13.96 -6.68
C SER A 13 16.89 13.21 -7.11
N PRO A 14 16.53 13.23 -8.41
CA PRO A 14 15.32 12.55 -8.90
C PRO A 14 15.35 11.04 -8.63
N GLU A 15 16.53 10.41 -8.67
CA GLU A 15 16.71 8.98 -8.38
C GLU A 15 16.38 8.65 -6.92
N VAL A 16 16.79 9.53 -5.99
CA VAL A 16 16.47 9.37 -4.56
C VAL A 16 14.99 9.57 -4.30
N VAL A 17 14.37 10.56 -4.93
CA VAL A 17 12.93 10.82 -4.82
C VAL A 17 12.12 9.65 -5.36
N GLN A 18 12.49 9.11 -6.53
CA GLN A 18 11.82 7.95 -7.12
C GLN A 18 11.93 6.73 -6.21
N ARG A 19 13.13 6.41 -5.71
CA ARG A 19 13.32 5.29 -4.79
C ARG A 19 12.53 5.46 -3.49
N ALA A 20 12.47 6.68 -2.96
CA ALA A 20 11.67 6.98 -1.78
C ALA A 20 10.17 6.79 -2.04
N GLN A 21 9.68 7.17 -3.23
CA GLN A 21 8.29 6.91 -3.64
C GLN A 21 8.01 5.41 -3.75
N GLU A 22 8.90 4.61 -4.33
CA GLU A 22 8.73 3.16 -4.41
C GLU A 22 8.63 2.51 -3.03
N ILE A 23 9.50 2.92 -2.09
CA ILE A 23 9.47 2.45 -0.70
C ILE A 23 8.17 2.87 -0.02
N ALA A 24 7.74 4.13 -0.22
CA ALA A 24 6.48 4.61 0.36
C ALA A 24 5.28 3.84 -0.19
N ASP A 25 5.28 3.51 -1.48
CA ASP A 25 4.21 2.75 -2.12
C ASP A 25 4.12 1.32 -1.56
N GLU A 26 5.27 0.63 -1.45
CA GLU A 26 5.37 -0.68 -0.80
C GLU A 26 4.80 -0.64 0.63
N GLN A 27 5.19 0.37 1.41
CA GLN A 27 4.73 0.54 2.78
C GLN A 27 3.22 0.79 2.87
N LEU A 28 2.66 1.58 1.94
CA LEU A 28 1.23 1.87 1.89
C LEU A 28 0.40 0.63 1.53
N VAL A 29 0.86 -0.16 0.55
CA VAL A 29 0.20 -1.42 0.18
C VAL A 29 0.24 -2.39 1.36
N ARG A 30 1.42 -2.57 1.98
CA ARG A 30 1.58 -3.42 3.15
C ARG A 30 0.66 -3.01 4.30
N LEU A 31 0.64 -1.72 4.65
CA LEU A 31 -0.21 -1.19 5.71
C LEU A 31 -1.70 -1.42 5.43
N SER A 32 -2.11 -1.20 4.18
CA SER A 32 -3.51 -1.36 3.76
C SER A 32 -3.94 -2.82 3.89
N VAL A 33 -3.13 -3.77 3.43
CA VAL A 33 -3.41 -5.21 3.55
C VAL A 33 -3.38 -5.64 5.01
N THR A 34 -2.41 -5.19 5.81
CA THR A 34 -2.36 -5.50 7.25
C THR A 34 -3.62 -5.00 7.96
N LYS A 35 -4.09 -3.80 7.64
CA LYS A 35 -5.34 -3.24 8.20
C LYS A 35 -6.57 -4.05 7.78
N LEU A 36 -6.62 -4.49 6.52
CA LEU A 36 -7.70 -5.35 6.03
C LEU A 36 -7.76 -6.66 6.82
N LEU A 37 -6.61 -7.32 6.97
CA LEU A 37 -6.50 -8.60 7.66
C LEU A 37 -6.71 -8.47 9.18
N ALA A 38 -6.35 -7.34 9.79
CA ALA A 38 -6.64 -7.07 11.20
C ALA A 38 -8.15 -7.06 11.51
N ASN A 39 -9.00 -6.68 10.52
CA ASN A 39 -10.46 -6.76 10.69
C ASN A 39 -10.98 -8.21 10.75
N LEU A 40 -10.17 -9.20 10.38
CA LEU A 40 -10.56 -10.62 10.38
C LEU A 40 -10.43 -11.30 11.76
N GLY A 41 -9.93 -10.59 12.78
CA GLY A 41 -10.15 -10.98 14.18
C GLY A 41 -9.08 -11.84 14.85
N THR A 42 -7.89 -11.98 14.27
CA THR A 42 -6.76 -12.61 14.97
C THR A 42 -5.95 -11.51 15.65
N GLY A 43 -5.93 -11.47 16.99
CA GLY A 43 -5.23 -10.42 17.76
C GLY A 43 -3.71 -10.30 17.54
N ASP A 44 -3.14 -11.07 16.61
CA ASP A 44 -1.76 -10.95 16.14
C ASP A 44 -1.71 -10.22 14.79
N VAL A 45 -0.67 -9.43 14.56
CA VAL A 45 -0.50 -8.69 13.30
C VAL A 45 -0.19 -9.70 12.19
N PRO A 46 -1.08 -9.87 11.20
CA PRO A 46 -0.88 -10.86 10.16
C PRO A 46 0.40 -10.55 9.37
N THR A 47 1.30 -11.52 9.32
CA THR A 47 2.52 -11.42 8.52
C THR A 47 2.16 -11.63 7.05
N ILE A 48 2.45 -10.63 6.22
CA ILE A 48 2.27 -10.70 4.77
C ILE A 48 3.59 -11.15 4.16
N ASP A 49 3.52 -12.22 3.37
CA ASP A 49 4.66 -12.72 2.62
C ASP A 49 5.12 -11.72 1.55
N THR A 50 6.43 -11.64 1.30
CA THR A 50 7.02 -10.69 0.36
C THR A 50 6.58 -10.95 -1.08
N ASP A 51 6.43 -12.21 -1.51
CA ASP A 51 5.97 -12.53 -2.87
C ASP A 51 4.52 -12.08 -3.09
N VAL A 52 3.68 -12.19 -2.05
CA VAL A 52 2.28 -11.70 -2.12
C VAL A 52 2.25 -10.17 -2.24
N LEU A 53 3.11 -9.47 -1.51
CA LEU A 53 3.22 -8.02 -1.58
C LEU A 53 3.71 -7.56 -2.96
N ASP A 54 4.73 -8.22 -3.51
CA ASP A 54 5.26 -7.91 -4.85
C ASP A 54 4.19 -8.11 -5.94
N GLY A 55 3.41 -9.19 -5.84
CA GLY A 55 2.28 -9.45 -6.72
C GLY A 55 1.21 -8.34 -6.66
N LEU A 56 0.88 -7.84 -5.47
CA LEU A 56 -0.07 -6.74 -5.29
C LEU A 56 0.46 -5.42 -5.84
N LEU A 57 1.74 -5.11 -5.65
CA LEU A 57 2.39 -3.92 -6.21
C LEU A 57 2.42 -3.97 -7.74
N SER A 58 2.74 -5.13 -8.31
CA SER A 58 2.71 -5.34 -9.75
C SER A 58 1.31 -5.17 -10.32
N LEU A 59 0.29 -5.72 -9.65
CA LEU A 59 -1.10 -5.56 -10.06
C LEU A 59 -1.54 -4.09 -9.97
N LYS A 60 -1.21 -3.40 -8.87
CA LYS A 60 -1.49 -1.97 -8.70
C LYS A 60 -0.91 -1.16 -9.86
N LYS A 61 0.39 -1.29 -10.13
CA LYS A 61 1.07 -0.58 -11.23
C LYS A 61 0.39 -0.84 -12.58
N SER A 62 0.01 -2.08 -12.84
CA SER A 62 -0.68 -2.46 -14.08
C SER A 62 -2.10 -1.90 -14.17
N VAL A 63 -2.79 -1.68 -13.06
CA VAL A 63 -4.14 -1.10 -13.02
C VAL A 63 -4.06 0.42 -13.16
N GLU A 64 -3.17 1.06 -12.41
CA GLU A 64 -2.95 2.51 -12.45
C GLU A 64 -2.43 3.00 -13.80
N SER A 65 -1.67 2.18 -14.55
CA SER A 65 -1.25 2.52 -15.91
C SER A 65 -2.41 2.67 -16.90
N HIS A 66 -3.62 2.25 -16.52
CA HIS A 66 -4.85 2.39 -17.30
C HIS A 66 -5.86 3.35 -16.64
N ASP A 67 -5.40 4.27 -15.78
CA ASP A 67 -6.23 5.21 -15.01
C ASP A 67 -7.30 4.50 -14.14
N CYS A 68 -7.06 3.24 -13.79
CA CYS A 68 -7.94 2.46 -12.95
C CYS A 68 -7.46 2.48 -11.49
N ARG A 69 -8.34 2.09 -10.56
CA ARG A 69 -8.02 1.94 -9.13
C ARG A 69 -8.17 0.49 -8.71
N LEU A 70 -7.23 0.00 -7.90
CA LEU A 70 -7.29 -1.33 -7.31
C LEU A 70 -7.91 -1.26 -5.90
N SER A 71 -8.87 -2.15 -5.65
CA SER A 71 -9.52 -2.30 -4.35
C SER A 71 -9.59 -3.79 -4.00
N LEU A 72 -9.23 -4.14 -2.77
CA LEU A 72 -9.31 -5.50 -2.24
C LEU A 72 -10.46 -5.59 -1.25
N PHE A 73 -11.30 -6.61 -1.37
CA PHE A 73 -12.45 -6.86 -0.50
C PHE A 73 -12.44 -8.28 0.04
N VAL A 74 -12.80 -8.42 1.32
CA VAL A 74 -13.03 -9.70 1.99
C VAL A 74 -14.51 -9.78 2.37
N HIS A 75 -15.16 -10.84 1.89
CA HIS A 75 -16.55 -11.15 2.20
C HIS A 75 -16.60 -12.10 3.40
N MET A 76 -17.29 -11.66 4.45
CA MET A 76 -17.38 -12.41 5.71
C MET A 76 -18.61 -13.35 5.71
N PRO A 77 -18.57 -14.45 6.47
CA PRO A 77 -19.70 -15.38 6.59
C PRO A 77 -20.97 -14.75 7.18
N ASP A 78 -20.85 -13.67 7.95
CA ASP A 78 -21.96 -12.93 8.54
C ASP A 78 -22.61 -11.93 7.57
N GLY A 79 -22.13 -11.88 6.32
CA GLY A 79 -22.62 -10.98 5.28
C GLY A 79 -21.96 -9.60 5.27
N THR A 80 -21.03 -9.31 6.19
CA THR A 80 -20.26 -8.06 6.19
C THR A 80 -19.11 -8.08 5.19
N HIS A 81 -18.63 -6.90 4.80
CA HIS A 81 -17.51 -6.74 3.86
C HIS A 81 -16.48 -5.77 4.41
N HIS A 82 -15.21 -6.14 4.33
CA HIS A 82 -14.08 -5.26 4.63
C HIS A 82 -13.30 -5.00 3.36
N GLY A 83 -12.97 -3.73 3.08
CA GLY A 83 -12.25 -3.37 1.87
C GLY A 83 -11.16 -2.33 2.11
N VAL A 84 -10.13 -2.37 1.27
CA VAL A 84 -9.05 -1.37 1.21
C VAL A 84 -8.73 -1.02 -0.23
N ASN A 85 -8.33 0.23 -0.45
CA ASN A 85 -7.75 0.68 -1.72
C ASN A 85 -6.25 0.56 -1.62
N ILE A 86 -5.62 0.06 -2.68
CA ILE A 86 -4.17 -0.11 -2.78
C ILE A 86 -3.66 0.54 -4.04
#